data_AF-A0A973SNU2-F1
#
_entry.id   AF-A0A973SNU2-F1
#
_cell.length_a   1.000
_cell.length_b   1.000
_cell.length_c   1.000
_cell.angle_alpha   90.00
_cell.angle_beta   90.00
_cell.angle_gamma   90.00
#
_symmetry.space_group_name_H-M   'P 1'
#
loop_
_entity.id
_entity.type
_entity.pdbx_description
1 polymer ?
#
loop_
_entity_poly.entity_id
_entity_poly.type
_entity_poly.pdbx_seq_one_letter_code
_entity_poly.pdbx_strand_id
1 'polypeptide(L)'
;MTADREALARLAAGDLDALADVYDEHGPYVYGVAVQVTGSRATAEEVTQDVFATLWERPLAYDPALGSLRGWLVGRALHESAGRARVS
;
A
#
# COMPACT_ATOMS: atom_id res chain seq x y z
N MET A 1 0.34 -12.03 10.50
CA MET A 1 1.68 -12.57 10.17
C MET A 1 1.64 -13.79 9.24
N THR A 2 0.89 -14.87 9.51
CA THR A 2 0.80 -16.00 8.55
C THR A 2 0.06 -15.62 7.28
N ALA A 3 -1.09 -14.94 7.41
CA ALA A 3 -1.83 -14.39 6.27
C ALA A 3 -0.98 -13.41 5.44
N ASP A 4 -0.24 -12.50 6.10
CA ASP A 4 0.64 -11.57 5.38
C ASP A 4 1.76 -12.29 4.62
N ARG A 5 2.31 -13.38 5.18
CA ARG A 5 3.33 -14.22 4.52
C ARG A 5 2.76 -14.95 3.31
N GLU A 6 1.53 -15.44 3.42
CA GLU A 6 0.84 -16.09 2.30
C GLU A 6 0.54 -15.08 1.19
N ALA A 7 0.01 -13.91 1.53
CA ALA A 7 -0.20 -12.81 0.59
C ALA A 7 1.11 -12.43 -0.11
N LEU A 8 2.20 -12.27 0.64
CA LEU A 8 3.52 -11.98 0.07
C LEU A 8 4.00 -13.07 -0.89
N ALA A 9 3.85 -14.35 -0.52
CA ALA A 9 4.26 -15.46 -1.37
C ALA A 9 3.46 -15.51 -2.69
N ARG A 10 2.15 -15.28 -2.63
CA ARG A 10 1.27 -15.21 -3.80
C ARG A 10 1.62 -14.00 -4.69
N LEU A 11 1.82 -12.83 -4.10
CA LEU A 11 2.25 -11.62 -4.82
C LEU A 11 3.61 -11.82 -5.51
N ALA A 12 4.59 -12.42 -4.82
CA ALA A 12 5.90 -12.72 -5.39
C ALA A 12 5.84 -13.77 -6.53
N ALA A 13 4.80 -14.61 -6.55
CA ALA A 13 4.51 -15.53 -7.64
C ALA A 13 3.77 -14.89 -8.82
N GLY A 14 3.41 -13.60 -8.73
CA GLY A 14 2.66 -12.89 -9.76
C GLY A 14 1.16 -13.20 -9.77
N ASP A 15 0.61 -13.62 -8.63
CA ASP A 15 -0.83 -13.83 -8.47
C ASP A 15 -1.55 -12.47 -8.35
N LEU A 16 -2.26 -12.08 -9.41
CA LEU A 16 -3.05 -10.84 -9.43
C LEU A 16 -4.24 -10.89 -8.47
N ASP A 17 -4.81 -12.05 -8.19
CA ASP A 17 -5.93 -12.17 -7.26
C ASP A 17 -5.46 -11.86 -5.83
N ALA A 18 -4.22 -12.18 -5.49
CA ALA A 18 -3.64 -11.79 -4.20
C ALA A 18 -3.50 -10.27 -4.05
N LEU A 19 -3.20 -9.55 -5.14
CA LEU A 19 -3.18 -8.09 -5.12
C LEU A 19 -4.60 -7.53 -4.94
N ALA A 20 -5.59 -8.11 -5.62
CA ALA A 20 -6.99 -7.72 -5.46
C ALA A 20 -7.48 -7.95 -4.03
N ASP A 21 -7.21 -9.12 -3.44
CA ASP A 21 -7.55 -9.45 -2.05
C ASP A 21 -6.97 -8.39 -1.08
N VAL A 22 -5.68 -8.07 -1.25
CA VAL A 22 -4.98 -7.07 -0.43
C VAL A 22 -5.53 -5.67 -0.64
N TYR A 23 -5.90 -5.31 -1.88
CA TYR A 23 -6.52 -4.03 -2.19
C TYR A 23 -7.92 -3.90 -1.58
N ASP A 24 -8.74 -4.94 -1.68
CA ASP A 24 -10.10 -4.94 -1.13
C ASP A 24 -10.08 -4.81 0.40
N GLU A 25 -9.13 -5.47 1.07
CA GLU A 25 -9.00 -5.40 2.52
C GLU A 25 -8.41 -4.07 3.02
N HIS A 26 -7.40 -3.53 2.32
CA HIS A 26 -6.59 -2.41 2.84
C HIS A 26 -6.75 -1.09 2.08
N GLY A 27 -7.25 -1.13 0.86
CA GLY A 27 -7.44 0.02 -0.03
C GLY A 27 -8.20 1.17 0.63
N PRO A 28 -9.38 0.95 1.23
CA PRO A 28 -10.14 2.01 1.91
C PRO A 28 -9.35 2.68 3.04
N TYR A 29 -8.54 1.93 3.78
CA TYR A 29 -7.71 2.47 4.86
C TYR A 29 -6.54 3.30 4.33
N VAL A 30 -5.84 2.81 3.31
CA VAL A 30 -4.74 3.52 2.65
C VAL A 30 -5.23 4.84 2.07
N TYR A 31 -6.35 4.79 1.34
CA TYR A 31 -6.98 5.96 0.76
C TYR A 31 -7.41 6.98 1.83
N GLY A 32 -8.04 6.51 2.91
CA GLY A 32 -8.43 7.38 4.02
C GLY A 32 -7.24 8.13 4.63
N VAL A 33 -6.12 7.44 4.86
CA VAL A 33 -4.88 8.08 5.34
C VAL A 33 -4.35 9.10 4.33
N ALA A 34 -4.29 8.75 3.06
CA ALA A 34 -3.81 9.65 2.01
C ALA A 34 -4.68 10.92 1.90
N VAL A 35 -6.01 10.81 2.01
CA VAL A 35 -6.92 11.97 2.04
C VAL A 35 -6.62 12.86 3.25
N GLN A 36 -6.42 12.29 4.44
CA GLN A 36 -6.12 13.08 5.64
C GLN A 36 -4.81 13.87 5.52
N VAL A 37 -3.79 13.29 4.87
CA VAL A 37 -2.47 13.92 4.75
C VAL A 37 -2.41 14.92 3.61
N THR A 38 -2.99 14.58 2.46
CA THR A 38 -2.90 15.41 1.25
C THR A 38 -3.98 16.48 1.18
N GLY A 39 -5.12 16.30 1.87
CA GLY A 39 -6.29 17.17 1.75
C GLY A 39 -7.00 17.13 0.39
N SER A 40 -6.54 16.29 -0.55
CA SER A 40 -7.03 16.23 -1.93
C SER A 40 -7.41 14.79 -2.28
N ARG A 41 -8.66 14.58 -2.72
CA ARG A 41 -9.15 13.26 -3.12
C ARG A 41 -8.41 12.72 -4.34
N ALA A 42 -8.19 13.56 -5.35
CA ALA A 42 -7.46 13.17 -6.56
C ALA A 42 -6.03 12.74 -6.24
N THR A 43 -5.31 13.52 -5.42
CA THR A 43 -3.95 13.18 -4.98
C THR A 43 -3.93 11.93 -4.12
N ALA A 44 -4.95 11.72 -3.29
CA ALA A 44 -5.07 10.52 -2.48
C ALA A 44 -5.34 9.25 -3.31
N GLU A 45 -6.10 9.33 -4.40
CA GLU A 45 -6.29 8.24 -5.35
C GLU A 45 -4.97 7.84 -5.99
N GLU A 46 -4.20 8.81 -6.48
CA GLU A 46 -2.86 8.56 -7.05
C GLU A 46 -1.91 7.93 -6.02
N VAL A 47 -1.85 8.46 -4.79
CA VAL A 47 -1.03 7.88 -3.70
C VAL A 47 -1.43 6.42 -3.46
N THR A 48 -2.73 6.15 -3.40
CA THR A 48 -3.22 4.79 -3.17
C THR A 48 -2.77 3.87 -4.29
N GLN A 49 -2.96 4.27 -5.54
CA GLN A 49 -2.51 3.51 -6.70
C GLN A 49 -1.01 3.24 -6.66
N ASP A 50 -0.18 4.24 -6.37
CA ASP A 50 1.28 4.08 -6.28
C ASP A 50 1.71 3.13 -5.17
N VAL A 51 1.02 3.14 -4.02
CA VAL A 51 1.32 2.23 -2.91
C VAL A 51 1.09 0.78 -3.34
N PHE A 52 -0.04 0.46 -3.95
CA PHE A 52 -0.34 -0.90 -4.41
C PHE A 52 0.46 -1.28 -5.65
N ALA A 53 0.76 -0.35 -6.55
CA ALA A 53 1.69 -0.57 -7.66
C ALA A 53 3.09 -0.92 -7.15
N THR A 54 3.58 -0.22 -6.12
CA THR A 54 4.86 -0.55 -5.48
C THR A 54 4.83 -1.95 -4.88
N LEU A 55 3.75 -2.33 -4.21
CA LEU A 55 3.60 -3.67 -3.66
C LEU A 55 3.64 -4.74 -4.76
N TRP A 56 2.98 -4.50 -5.89
CA TRP A 56 2.97 -5.42 -7.03
C TRP A 56 4.34 -5.53 -7.72
N GLU A 57 5.01 -4.41 -7.98
CA GLU A 57 6.31 -4.39 -8.65
C GLU A 57 7.44 -4.92 -7.77
N ARG A 58 7.33 -4.72 -6.45
CA ARG A 58 8.37 -5.03 -5.47
C ARG A 58 7.77 -5.67 -4.21
N PRO A 59 7.16 -6.86 -4.31
CA PRO A 59 6.51 -7.50 -3.17
C PRO A 59 7.50 -7.75 -2.02
N LEU A 60 8.75 -8.09 -2.35
CA LEU A 60 9.81 -8.33 -1.36
C LEU A 60 10.31 -7.06 -0.63
N ALA A 61 9.81 -5.87 -0.98
CA ALA A 61 10.04 -4.66 -0.18
C ALA A 61 9.23 -4.66 1.13
N TYR A 62 8.21 -5.51 1.22
CA TYR A 62 7.53 -5.84 2.46
C TYR A 62 8.22 -7.03 3.13
N ASP A 63 8.67 -6.84 4.38
CA ASP A 63 9.18 -7.91 5.22
C ASP A 63 8.18 -8.22 6.36
N PRO A 64 7.51 -9.39 6.34
CA PRO A 64 6.60 -9.80 7.39
C PRO A 64 7.24 -9.98 8.76
N ALA A 65 8.56 -10.07 8.87
CA ALA A 65 9.28 -10.10 10.14
C ALA A 65 9.36 -8.71 10.80
N LEU A 66 9.26 -7.63 10.02
CA LEU A 66 9.34 -6.24 10.51
C LEU A 66 7.98 -5.64 10.87
N GLY A 67 6.87 -6.28 10.48
CA GLY A 67 5.53 -5.83 10.85
C GLY A 67 4.40 -6.41 9.99
N SER A 68 3.18 -5.93 10.23
CA SER A 68 2.00 -6.29 9.43
C SER A 68 2.01 -5.59 8.07
N LEU A 69 1.36 -6.22 7.08
CA LEU A 69 1.21 -5.64 5.73
C LEU A 69 0.49 -4.29 5.79
N ARG A 70 -0.58 -4.21 6.57
CA ARG A 70 -1.30 -2.95 6.83
C ARG A 70 -0.38 -1.84 7.34
N GLY A 71 0.51 -2.13 8.29
CA GLY A 71 1.44 -1.14 8.84
C GLY A 71 2.43 -0.64 7.78
N TRP A 72 2.96 -1.56 6.97
CA TRP A 72 3.83 -1.22 5.85
C TRP A 72 3.13 -0.37 4.79
N LEU A 73 1.90 -0.72 4.40
CA LEU A 73 1.08 0.04 3.44
C LEU A 73 0.80 1.47 3.93
N VAL A 74 0.45 1.64 5.20
CA VAL A 74 0.25 2.97 5.80
C VAL A 74 1.55 3.77 5.80
N GLY A 75 2.68 3.16 6.15
CA GLY A 75 3.99 3.80 6.09
C GLY A 75 4.34 4.30 4.68
N ARG A 76 4.08 3.48 3.66
CA ARG A 76 4.23 3.86 2.24
C ARG A 76 3.32 5.02 1.87
N ALA A 77 2.04 4.97 2.22
CA ALA A 77 1.08 6.03 1.94
C ALA A 77 1.49 7.38 2.56
N LEU A 78 2.00 7.35 3.80
CA LEU A 78 2.53 8.54 4.48
C LEU A 78 3.76 9.11 3.75
N HIS A 79 4.70 8.25 3.35
CA HIS A 79 5.90 8.65 2.61
C HIS A 79 5.54 9.32 1.28
N GLU A 80 4.67 8.69 0.49
CA GLU A 80 4.22 9.22 -0.81
C GLU A 80 3.43 10.52 -0.67
N SER A 81 2.52 10.58 0.32
CA SER A 81 1.73 11.79 0.58
C SER A 81 2.61 12.97 0.99
N ALA A 82 3.61 12.73 1.84
CA ALA A 82 4.55 13.77 2.28
C ALA A 82 5.44 14.29 1.14
N GLY A 83 5.78 13.43 0.16
CA GLY A 83 6.48 13.86 -1.06
C GLY A 83 5.66 14.85 -1.88
N ARG A 84 4.35 14.63 -2.00
CA ARG A 84 3.43 15.45 -2.79
C ARG A 84 3.04 16.76 -2.10
N ALA A 85 2.85 16.74 -0.78
CA ALA A 85 2.49 17.93 0.00
C ALA A 85 3.57 19.03 0.01
N ARG A 86 4.81 18.70 -0.39
CA ARG A 86 5.93 19.65 -0.48
C ARG A 86 6.00 20.40 -1.83
N VAL A 87 5.20 19.99 -2.81
CA VAL A 87 5.25 20.50 -4.20
C VAL A 87 4.02 21.36 -4.54
N SER A 88 3.07 21.51 -3.61
CA SER A 88 1.92 22.42 -3.69
C SER A 88 2.18 23.72 -2.93
#